data_AF-A0A0C2X5Q8-F1
#
_entry.id   AF-A0A0C2X5Q8-F1
#
_cell.length_a   1.000
_cell.length_b   1.000
_cell.length_c   1.000
_cell.angle_alpha   90.00
_cell.angle_beta   90.00
_cell.angle_gamma   90.00
#
_symmetry.space_group_name_H-M   'P 1'
#
loop_
_entity.id
_entity.type
_entity.pdbx_description
1 polymer ?
#
loop_
_entity_poly.entity_id
_entity_poly.type
_entity_poly.pdbx_seq_one_letter_code
_entity_poly.pdbx_strand_id
1 'polypeptide(L)'
;MCPTNAYFQRKAAEKAEKATASRKGKKDPKAPKRPLSAYMFFSQDWRERIKTENPDAGFGEVGKLLGAKWKELDDEEKKPYVERAAQDKNRAEKEKAAYEVFFPLYYSLLPFTLSPRAN
;
A
#
# COMPACT_ATOMS: atom_id res chain seq x y z
N MET A 1 13.86 -36.64 -22.60
CA MET A 1 13.05 -35.46 -22.99
C MET A 1 12.64 -34.74 -21.72
N CYS A 2 13.21 -33.56 -21.45
CA CYS A 2 13.07 -32.86 -20.16
C CYS A 2 11.67 -32.24 -20.00
N PRO A 3 10.89 -32.56 -18.95
CA PRO A 3 9.57 -31.99 -18.76
C PRO A 3 9.64 -30.79 -17.80
N THR A 4 9.88 -29.58 -18.28
CA THR A 4 10.07 -28.41 -17.38
C THR A 4 9.40 -27.11 -17.81
N ASN A 5 8.26 -27.15 -18.52
CA ASN A 5 7.52 -25.92 -18.83
C ASN A 5 6.18 -25.78 -18.06
N ALA A 6 5.55 -26.89 -17.64
CA ALA A 6 4.23 -26.86 -17.01
C ALA A 6 4.24 -26.27 -15.57
N TYR A 7 5.33 -26.43 -14.81
CA TYR A 7 5.43 -25.92 -13.44
C TYR A 7 5.48 -24.39 -13.37
N PHE A 8 6.26 -23.77 -14.27
CA PHE A 8 6.34 -22.32 -14.37
C PHE A 8 5.01 -21.71 -14.85
N GLN A 9 4.30 -22.38 -15.77
CA GLN A 9 3.01 -21.93 -16.28
C GLN A 9 1.91 -21.94 -15.19
N ARG A 10 1.85 -22.99 -14.35
CA ARG A 10 0.93 -23.02 -13.20
C ARG A 10 1.22 -21.94 -12.18
N LYS A 11 2.49 -21.68 -11.85
CA LYS A 11 2.86 -20.59 -10.93
C LYS A 11 2.51 -19.20 -11.48
N ALA A 12 2.63 -18.99 -12.78
CA ALA A 12 2.25 -17.72 -13.41
C ALA A 12 0.72 -17.49 -13.38
N ALA A 13 -0.07 -18.55 -13.63
CA ALA A 13 -1.53 -18.49 -13.60
C ALA A 13 -2.09 -18.21 -12.20
N GLU A 14 -1.56 -18.87 -11.15
CA GLU A 14 -1.98 -18.61 -9.77
C GLU A 14 -1.67 -17.17 -9.31
N LYS A 15 -0.53 -16.62 -9.77
CA LYS A 15 -0.13 -15.23 -9.49
C LYS A 15 -1.06 -14.23 -10.19
N ALA A 16 -1.54 -14.54 -11.39
CA ALA A 16 -2.49 -13.71 -12.13
C ALA A 16 -3.89 -13.72 -11.47
N GLU A 17 -4.35 -14.88 -10.98
CA GLU A 17 -5.63 -15.01 -10.27
C GLU A 17 -5.64 -14.24 -8.94
N LYS A 18 -4.57 -14.32 -8.14
CA LYS A 18 -4.45 -13.53 -6.91
C LYS A 18 -4.36 -12.02 -7.17
N ALA A 19 -3.84 -11.60 -8.33
CA ALA A 19 -3.77 -10.19 -8.70
C ALA A 19 -5.15 -9.61 -9.07
N THR A 20 -6.04 -10.39 -9.67
CA THR A 20 -7.40 -9.94 -10.05
C THR A 20 -8.37 -9.93 -8.87
N ALA A 21 -8.18 -10.80 -7.86
CA ALA A 21 -8.95 -10.79 -6.61
C ALA A 21 -8.65 -9.57 -5.70
N SER A 22 -7.54 -8.86 -5.95
CA SER A 22 -7.12 -7.67 -5.18
C SER A 22 -7.67 -6.34 -5.74
N ARG A 23 -8.84 -6.37 -6.39
CA ARG A 23 -9.55 -5.13 -6.75
C ARG A 23 -10.11 -4.52 -5.48
N LYS A 24 -9.30 -3.65 -4.86
CA LYS A 24 -9.61 -2.79 -3.72
C LYS A 24 -11.07 -2.34 -3.80
N GLY A 25 -11.94 -2.92 -2.96
CA GLY A 25 -13.27 -2.38 -2.74
C GLY A 25 -13.16 -0.88 -2.45
N LYS A 26 -14.11 -0.10 -2.96
CA LYS A 26 -14.20 1.35 -2.80
C LYS A 26 -13.94 1.68 -1.33
N LYS A 27 -12.73 2.13 -1.01
CA LYS A 27 -12.32 2.48 0.34
C LYS A 27 -13.21 3.66 0.74
N ASP A 28 -13.92 3.56 1.86
CA ASP A 28 -14.80 4.64 2.32
C ASP A 28 -14.02 5.97 2.30
N PRO A 29 -14.59 7.05 1.71
CA PRO A 29 -13.87 8.31 1.54
C PRO A 29 -13.51 8.98 2.87
N LYS A 30 -14.13 8.56 3.99
CA LYS A 30 -13.87 9.03 5.34
C LYS A 30 -12.87 8.15 6.11
N ALA A 31 -12.48 6.99 5.55
CA ALA A 31 -11.58 6.08 6.23
C ALA A 31 -10.18 6.71 6.36
N PRO A 32 -9.56 6.65 7.56
CA PRO A 32 -8.25 7.22 7.78
C PRO A 32 -7.22 6.55 6.87
N LYS A 33 -6.29 7.37 6.37
CA LYS A 33 -5.26 6.91 5.44
C LYS A 33 -4.31 5.99 6.21
N ARG A 34 -3.91 4.89 5.56
CA ARG A 34 -2.97 3.94 6.18
C ARG A 34 -1.64 4.64 6.47
N PRO A 35 -0.97 4.30 7.59
CA PRO A 35 0.36 4.83 7.84
C PRO A 35 1.35 4.37 6.78
N LEU A 36 2.30 5.22 6.47
CA LEU A 36 3.42 4.97 5.58
C LEU A 36 4.55 4.29 6.36
N SER A 37 5.16 3.27 5.75
CA SER A 37 6.37 2.64 6.31
C SER A 37 7.63 3.44 5.98
N ALA A 38 8.74 3.14 6.64
CA ALA A 38 10.04 3.78 6.38
C ALA A 38 10.45 3.67 4.90
N TYR A 39 10.27 2.48 4.32
CA TYR A 39 10.49 2.25 2.90
C TYR A 39 9.59 3.10 1.99
N MET A 40 8.33 3.35 2.39
CA MET A 40 7.43 4.18 1.59
C MET A 40 7.90 5.63 1.53
N PHE A 41 8.36 6.20 2.65
CA PHE A 41 8.98 7.53 2.66
C PHE A 41 10.22 7.58 1.78
N PHE A 42 11.13 6.61 1.94
CA PHE A 42 12.31 6.50 1.09
C PHE A 42 11.95 6.40 -0.40
N SER A 43 10.99 5.54 -0.75
CA SER A 43 10.57 5.35 -2.14
C SER A 43 9.95 6.62 -2.75
N GLN A 44 9.29 7.47 -1.97
CA GLN A 44 8.75 8.73 -2.46
C GLN A 44 9.87 9.73 -2.81
N ASP A 45 10.87 9.83 -1.94
CA ASP A 45 12.00 10.73 -2.14
C ASP A 45 12.91 10.26 -3.31
N TRP A 46 13.08 8.94 -3.46
CA TRP A 46 14.00 8.37 -4.46
C TRP A 46 13.37 7.99 -5.79
N ARG A 47 12.05 7.73 -5.87
CA ARG A 47 11.41 7.36 -7.15
C ARG A 47 11.61 8.44 -8.21
N GLU A 48 11.57 9.72 -7.83
CA GLU A 48 11.67 10.84 -8.77
C GLU A 48 13.10 10.98 -9.26
N ARG A 49 14.09 10.72 -8.39
CA ARG A 49 15.50 10.68 -8.76
C ARG A 49 15.79 9.57 -9.77
N ILE A 50 15.39 8.34 -9.44
CA ILE A 50 15.60 7.17 -10.31
C ILE A 50 14.85 7.33 -11.63
N LYS A 51 13.63 7.88 -11.62
CA LYS A 51 12.87 8.14 -12.83
C LYS A 51 13.47 9.27 -13.68
N THR A 52 14.14 10.24 -13.08
CA THR A 52 14.86 11.29 -13.81
C THR A 52 16.13 10.74 -14.46
N GLU A 53 16.85 9.87 -13.75
CA GLU A 53 18.03 9.17 -14.28
C GLU A 53 17.67 8.11 -15.34
N ASN A 54 16.49 7.50 -15.22
CA ASN A 54 16.00 6.46 -16.12
C ASN A 54 14.58 6.81 -16.60
N PRO A 55 14.43 7.81 -17.50
CA PRO A 55 13.11 8.24 -17.97
C PRO A 55 12.36 7.14 -18.74
N ASP A 56 13.08 6.20 -19.35
CA ASP A 56 12.52 5.05 -20.08
C ASP A 56 12.20 3.85 -19.18
N ALA A 57 12.65 3.87 -17.91
CA ALA A 57 12.38 2.77 -16.99
C ALA A 57 10.92 2.77 -16.53
N GLY A 58 10.24 1.64 -16.74
CA GLY A 58 8.89 1.42 -16.23
C GLY A 58 8.84 1.36 -14.71
N PHE A 59 7.63 1.51 -14.14
CA PHE A 59 7.39 1.45 -12.69
C PHE A 59 7.94 0.17 -12.03
N GLY A 60 7.94 -0.96 -12.75
CA GLY A 60 8.50 -2.23 -12.28
C GLY A 60 10.02 -2.16 -12.05
N GLU A 61 10.77 -1.68 -13.04
CA GLU A 61 12.22 -1.50 -12.98
C GLU A 61 12.63 -0.48 -11.92
N VAL A 62 11.92 0.65 -11.85
CA VAL A 62 12.14 1.66 -10.78
C VAL A 62 11.94 1.04 -9.40
N GLY A 63 10.90 0.21 -9.22
CA GLY A 63 10.66 -0.50 -7.97
C GLY A 63 11.77 -1.50 -7.61
N LYS A 64 12.36 -2.19 -8.59
CA LYS A 64 13.51 -3.08 -8.37
C LYS A 64 14.74 -2.31 -7.92
N LEU A 65 15.06 -1.19 -8.58
CA LEU A 65 16.19 -0.33 -8.24
C LEU A 65 16.04 0.28 -6.83
N LEU A 66 14.85 0.77 -6.49
CA LEU A 66 14.53 1.26 -5.14
C LEU A 66 14.71 0.18 -4.07
N GLY A 67 14.24 -1.03 -4.34
CA GLY A 67 14.36 -2.15 -3.42
C GLY A 67 15.82 -2.58 -3.20
N ALA A 68 16.63 -2.56 -4.25
CA ALA A 68 18.08 -2.81 -4.14
C ALA A 68 18.75 -1.70 -3.31
N LYS A 69 18.49 -0.44 -3.64
CA LYS A 69 19.07 0.71 -2.93
C LYS A 69 18.71 0.71 -1.44
N TRP A 70 17.46 0.41 -1.09
CA TRP A 70 17.04 0.31 0.31
C TRP A 70 17.76 -0.78 1.10
N LYS A 71 18.13 -1.89 0.45
CA LYS A 71 18.91 -2.96 1.09
C LYS A 71 20.37 -2.57 1.28
N GLU A 72 20.91 -1.77 0.37
CA GLU A 72 22.28 -1.24 0.43
C GLU A 72 22.44 -0.12 1.47
N LEU A 73 21.39 0.65 1.76
CA LEU A 73 21.46 1.70 2.79
C LEU A 73 21.79 1.13 4.17
N ASP A 74 22.63 1.83 4.91
CA ASP A 74 22.95 1.49 6.30
C ASP A 74 21.79 1.84 7.25
N ASP A 75 21.83 1.25 8.45
CA ASP A 75 20.83 1.51 9.48
C ASP A 75 20.82 2.99 9.92
N GLU A 76 21.96 3.68 9.83
CA GLU A 76 22.05 5.11 10.10
C GLU A 76 21.28 5.95 9.07
N GLU A 77 21.38 5.60 7.79
CA GLU A 77 20.65 6.28 6.72
C GLU A 77 19.15 5.94 6.75
N LYS A 78 18.81 4.73 7.20
CA LYS A 78 17.41 4.30 7.41
C LYS A 78 16.78 4.95 8.62
N LYS A 79 17.54 5.26 9.66
CA LYS A 79 17.07 5.85 10.92
C LYS A 79 16.12 7.04 10.76
N PRO A 80 16.44 8.10 9.97
CA PRO A 80 15.51 9.21 9.77
C PRO A 80 14.21 8.81 9.06
N TYR A 81 14.22 7.75 8.23
CA TYR A 81 12.99 7.23 7.62
C TYR A 81 12.18 6.38 8.60
N VAL A 82 12.84 5.64 9.49
CA VAL A 82 12.20 4.86 10.56
C VAL A 82 11.54 5.79 11.56
N GLU A 83 12.20 6.88 11.96
CA GLU A 83 11.64 7.90 12.84
C GLU A 83 10.42 8.58 12.20
N ARG A 84 10.51 9.00 10.93
CA ARG A 84 9.36 9.53 10.17
C ARG A 84 8.20 8.53 10.10
N ALA A 85 8.49 7.26 9.88
CA ALA A 85 7.47 6.20 9.86
C ALA A 85 6.82 5.98 11.24
N ALA A 86 7.59 6.06 12.32
CA ALA A 86 7.06 5.96 13.67
C ALA A 86 6.13 7.15 14.00
N GLN A 87 6.51 8.36 13.59
CA GLN A 87 5.66 9.55 13.73
C GLN A 87 4.36 9.42 12.92
N ASP A 88 4.44 8.98 11.67
CA ASP A 88 3.24 8.80 10.83
C ASP A 88 2.34 7.67 11.33
N LYS A 89 2.93 6.60 11.89
CA LYS A 89 2.19 5.53 12.57
C LYS A 89 1.36 6.09 13.73
N ASN A 90 1.96 6.93 14.58
CA ASN A 90 1.25 7.57 15.68
C ASN A 90 0.12 8.49 15.20
N ARG A 91 0.36 9.30 14.14
CA ARG A 91 -0.68 10.11 13.48
C ARG A 91 -1.85 9.23 13.02
N ALA A 92 -1.55 8.16 12.29
CA ALA A 92 -2.58 7.27 11.75
C ALA A 92 -3.33 6.50 12.83
N GLU A 93 -2.68 6.14 13.93
CA GLU A 93 -3.34 5.52 15.10
C GLU A 93 -4.34 6.48 15.76
N LYS A 94 -3.97 7.76 15.94
CA LYS A 94 -4.89 8.79 16.46
C LYS A 94 -6.08 9.02 15.52
N GLU A 95 -5.84 9.13 14.22
CA GLU A 95 -6.91 9.26 13.22
C GLU A 95 -7.81 8.02 13.16
N LYS A 96 -7.22 6.82 13.30
CA LYS A 96 -7.94 5.55 13.37
C LYS A 96 -8.83 5.47 14.61
N ALA A 97 -8.30 5.82 15.77
CA ALA A 97 -9.08 5.86 17.01
C ALA A 97 -10.23 6.87 16.89
N ALA A 98 -9.97 8.08 16.36
CA ALA A 98 -11.01 9.07 16.12
C ALA A 98 -12.09 8.57 15.15
N TYR A 99 -11.69 7.87 14.08
CA TYR A 99 -12.62 7.26 13.14
C TYR A 99 -13.42 6.11 13.76
N GLU A 100 -12.80 5.25 14.56
CA GLU A 100 -13.47 4.15 15.26
C GLU A 100 -14.49 4.64 16.29
N VAL A 101 -14.28 5.81 16.88
CA VAL A 101 -15.26 6.46 17.76
C VAL A 101 -16.32 7.23 16.97
N PHE A 102 -15.92 7.93 15.91
CA PHE A 102 -16.82 8.73 15.07
C PHE A 102 -17.77 7.86 14.23
N PHE A 103 -17.32 6.71 13.72
CA PHE A 103 -18.10 5.83 12.86
C PHE A 103 -19.38 5.27 13.52
N PRO A 104 -19.34 4.68 14.74
CA PRO A 104 -20.55 4.20 15.40
C PRO A 104 -21.48 5.34 15.80
N LEU A 105 -20.97 6.53 16.16
CA LEU A 105 -21.81 7.70 16.45
C LEU A 105 -22.46 8.26 15.18
N TYR A 106 -21.74 8.29 14.06
CA TYR A 106 -22.27 8.70 12.77
C TYR A 106 -23.35 7.74 12.27
N TYR A 107 -23.16 6.43 12.42
CA TYR A 107 -24.17 5.43 12.02
C TYR A 107 -25.30 5.25 13.03
N SER A 108 -25.13 5.60 14.31
CA SER A 108 -26.21 5.57 15.30
C SER A 108 -27.11 6.83 15.25
N LEU A 109 -26.57 7.96 14.77
CA LEU A 109 -27.31 9.22 14.57
C LEU A 109 -27.91 9.35 13.17
N LEU A 110 -27.50 8.53 12.21
CA LEU A 110 -28.23 8.39 10.95
C LEU A 110 -29.55 7.66 11.26
N PRO A 111 -30.72 8.25 10.95
CA PRO A 111 -31.97 7.51 11.04
C PRO A 111 -31.80 6.24 10.21
N PHE A 112 -32.15 5.10 10.80
CA PHE A 112 -32.20 3.78 10.17
C PHE A 112 -33.26 3.78 9.06
N THR A 113 -33.02 4.51 7.97
CA THR A 113 -33.91 4.57 6.80
C THR A 113 -33.07 4.64 5.53
N LEU A 114 -32.29 3.59 5.31
CA LEU A 114 -32.06 3.08 3.95
C LEU A 114 -32.31 1.57 3.99
N SER A 115 -33.56 1.23 4.31
CA SER A 115 -34.19 0.02 3.81
C SER A 115 -34.35 0.19 2.30
N PRO A 116 -33.77 -0.68 1.44
CA PRO A 116 -34.37 -0.91 0.15
C PRO A 116 -35.60 -1.80 0.40
N ARG A 117 -36.75 -1.16 0.62
CA ARG A 117 -38.01 -1.74 0.18
C ARG A 117 -38.02 -1.65 -1.34
N ALA A 118 -37.80 -2.78 -2.00
CA ALA A 118 -38.16 -3.05 -3.40
C ALA A 118 -38.40 -4.56 -3.48
N ASN A 119 -39.64 -4.99 -3.25
CA ASN A 119 -40.64 -5.43 -4.24
C ASN A 119 -40.35 -6.85 -4.74
#